data_AF-A0A839A8B5-F1
#
_entry.id   AF-A0A839A8B5-F1
#
_cell.length_a   1.000
_cell.length_b   1.000
_cell.length_c   1.000
_cell.angle_alpha   90.00
_cell.angle_beta   90.00
_cell.angle_gamma   90.00
#
_symmetry.space_group_name_H-M   'P 1'
#
loop_
_entity.id
_entity.type
_entity.pdbx_description
1 polymer ?
#
loop_
_entity_poly.entity_id
_entity_poly.type
_entity_poly.pdbx_seq_one_letter_code
_entity_poly.pdbx_strand_id
1 'polypeptide(L)'
;MTDYLTEFLNGFTLTQAEVEQLSSEIDVRTYKQGTILLRQGDVSKGCYFVLQGCLRQFVIDEAGEETTYNFYTEKQTAINYKSYT
;
A
#
# COMPACT_ATOMS: atom_id res chain seq x y z
N MET A 1 -12.41 8.72 6.95
CA MET A 1 -11.65 7.65 6.22
C MET A 1 -11.42 8.09 4.78
N THR A 2 -12.45 8.62 4.10
CA THR A 2 -12.35 9.36 2.83
C THR A 2 -11.39 10.55 2.91
N ASP A 3 -11.20 11.12 4.11
CA ASP A 3 -10.47 12.37 4.32
C ASP A 3 -9.00 12.33 3.87
N TYR A 4 -8.26 11.25 4.13
CA TYR A 4 -6.84 11.15 3.73
C TYR A 4 -6.66 11.01 2.21
N LEU A 5 -7.55 10.27 1.55
CA LEU A 5 -7.53 10.15 0.10
C LEU A 5 -7.92 11.48 -0.55
N THR A 6 -8.98 12.12 -0.05
CA THR A 6 -9.41 13.43 -0.53
C THR A 6 -8.34 14.50 -0.32
N GLU A 7 -7.67 14.52 0.84
CA GLU A 7 -6.53 15.40 1.11
C GLU A 7 -5.39 15.16 0.12
N PHE A 8 -5.06 13.89 -0.16
CA PHE A 8 -4.05 13.55 -1.16
C PHE A 8 -4.44 14.01 -2.57
N LEU A 9 -5.69 13.78 -2.97
CA LEU A 9 -6.22 14.18 -4.28
C LEU A 9 -6.28 15.71 -4.47
N ASN A 10 -6.52 16.46 -3.39
CA ASN A 10 -6.49 17.92 -3.40
C ASN A 10 -5.08 18.50 -3.67
N GLY A 11 -4.03 17.67 -3.62
CA GLY A 11 -2.68 18.04 -4.08
C GLY A 11 -2.54 18.13 -5.60
N PHE A 12 -3.56 17.73 -6.37
CA PHE A 12 -3.57 17.75 -7.83
C PHE A 12 -4.57 18.79 -8.35
N THR A 13 -4.37 19.22 -9.60
CA THR A 13 -5.33 20.09 -10.30
C THR A 13 -6.51 19.26 -10.80
N LEU A 14 -7.43 18.94 -9.89
CA LEU A 14 -8.67 18.20 -10.16
C LEU A 14 -9.88 19.08 -9.85
N THR A 15 -10.95 18.90 -10.59
CA THR A 15 -12.27 19.45 -10.27
C THR A 15 -12.90 18.67 -9.12
N GLN A 16 -13.86 19.30 -8.44
CA GLN A 16 -14.58 18.65 -7.34
C GLN A 16 -15.28 17.35 -7.79
N ALA A 17 -15.83 17.34 -9.00
CA ALA A 17 -16.47 16.16 -9.58
C ALA A 17 -15.47 15.00 -9.82
N GLU A 18 -14.25 15.31 -10.27
CA GLU A 18 -13.20 14.29 -10.46
C GLU A 18 -12.73 13.72 -9.11
N VAL A 19 -12.57 14.57 -8.09
CA VAL A 19 -12.21 14.11 -6.73
C VAL A 19 -13.28 13.17 -6.18
N GLU A 20 -14.57 13.50 -6.34
CA GLU A 20 -15.69 12.66 -5.90
C GLU A 20 -15.72 11.33 -6.64
N GLN A 21 -15.55 11.34 -7.97
CA GLN A 21 -15.51 10.13 -8.78
C GLN A 21 -14.35 9.21 -8.35
N LEU A 22 -13.13 9.74 -8.28
CA LEU A 22 -11.95 8.96 -7.89
C LEU A 22 -12.07 8.41 -6.47
N SER A 23 -12.60 9.22 -5.53
CA SER A 23 -12.82 8.78 -4.15
C SER A 23 -13.82 7.61 -4.05
N SER A 24 -14.72 7.47 -5.02
CA SER A 24 -15.69 6.36 -5.07
C SER A 24 -15.13 5.09 -5.73
N GLU A 25 -14.15 5.22 -6.62
CA GLU A 25 -13.55 4.11 -7.37
C GLU A 25 -12.32 3.50 -6.68
N ILE A 26 -11.59 4.30 -5.89
CA ILE A 26 -10.38 3.85 -5.19
C ILE A 26 -10.76 3.07 -3.92
N ASP A 27 -10.33 1.80 -3.87
CA ASP A 27 -10.50 0.93 -2.71
C ASP A 27 -9.51 1.29 -1.59
N VAL A 28 -9.98 2.11 -0.63
CA VAL A 28 -9.21 2.47 0.57
C VAL A 28 -9.46 1.47 1.68
N ARG A 29 -8.38 0.84 2.15
CA ARG A 29 -8.43 -0.15 3.23
C ARG A 29 -7.55 0.25 4.41
N THR A 30 -8.03 -0.03 5.62
CA THR A 30 -7.27 0.17 6.86
C THR A 30 -6.91 -1.18 7.48
N TYR A 31 -5.67 -1.31 7.94
CA TYR A 31 -5.15 -2.52 8.56
C TYR A 31 -4.59 -2.21 9.94
N LYS A 32 -4.71 -3.17 10.86
CA LYS A 32 -4.06 -3.07 12.18
C LYS A 32 -2.56 -3.30 12.04
N GLN A 33 -1.76 -2.71 12.93
CA GLN A 33 -0.33 -2.99 13.00
C GLN A 33 -0.07 -4.50 13.11
N GLY A 34 0.91 -4.99 12.35
CA GLY A 34 1.25 -6.42 12.28
C GLY A 34 0.40 -7.25 11.31
N THR A 35 -0.56 -6.64 10.60
CA THR A 35 -1.30 -7.36 9.56
C THR A 35 -0.38 -7.73 8.40
N ILE A 36 -0.38 -9.00 8.00
CA ILE A 36 0.36 -9.48 6.83
C ILE A 36 -0.48 -9.27 5.57
N LEU A 37 -0.03 -8.37 4.68
CA LEU A 37 -0.72 -8.06 3.42
C LEU A 37 -0.35 -9.02 2.27
N LEU A 38 0.82 -9.64 2.35
CA LEU A 38 1.34 -10.61 1.38
C LEU A 38 2.28 -11.56 2.12
N ARG A 39 2.11 -12.89 1.96
CA ARG A 39 3.06 -13.87 2.51
C ARG A 39 4.12 -14.21 1.46
N GLN A 40 5.31 -14.58 1.94
CA GLN A 40 6.35 -15.12 1.08
C GLN A 40 5.84 -16.35 0.33
N GLY A 41 6.03 -16.39 -0.98
CA GLY A 41 5.51 -17.44 -1.87
C GLY A 41 4.11 -17.17 -2.43
N ASP A 42 3.36 -16.21 -1.89
CA ASP A 42 2.07 -15.83 -2.48
C ASP A 42 2.28 -14.97 -3.73
N VAL A 43 1.43 -15.19 -4.74
CA VAL A 43 1.35 -14.32 -5.91
C VAL A 43 0.65 -13.02 -5.50
N SER A 44 1.33 -11.87 -5.66
CA SER A 44 0.70 -10.58 -5.35
C SER A 44 -0.43 -10.30 -6.34
N LYS A 45 -1.56 -9.88 -5.80
CA LYS A 45 -2.73 -9.45 -6.59
C LYS A 45 -2.93 -7.94 -6.58
N GLY A 46 -2.02 -7.19 -5.94
CA GLY A 46 -2.24 -5.77 -5.67
C GLY A 46 -0.97 -4.94 -5.63
N CYS A 47 -1.15 -3.67 -5.96
CA CYS A 47 -0.22 -2.57 -5.71
C CYS A 47 -0.79 -1.77 -4.55
N TYR A 48 0.04 -1.45 -3.55
CA TYR A 48 -0.40 -0.66 -2.41
C TYR A 48 0.20 0.75 -2.46
N PHE A 49 -0.60 1.75 -2.13
CA PHE A 49 -0.15 3.12 -1.91
C PHE A 49 -0.42 3.50 -0.46
N VAL A 50 0.60 3.98 0.25
CA VAL A 50 0.50 4.27 1.68
C VAL A 50 -0.07 5.68 1.87
N LEU A 51 -1.34 5.77 2.24
CA LEU A 51 -1.96 7.05 2.62
C LEU A 51 -1.51 7.50 4.02
N GLN A 52 -1.41 6.54 4.96
CA GLN A 52 -1.00 6.79 6.34
C GLN A 52 -0.34 5.55 6.94
N GLY A 53 0.74 5.73 7.70
CA GLY A 53 1.44 4.65 8.41
C GLY A 53 2.65 4.12 7.64
N CYS A 54 3.03 2.88 7.93
CA CYS A 54 4.23 2.27 7.35
C CYS A 54 4.04 0.78 7.05
N LEU A 55 4.49 0.38 5.86
CA LEU A 55 4.62 -1.02 5.45
C LEU A 55 6.08 -1.45 5.54
N ARG A 56 6.31 -2.65 6.06
CA ARG A 56 7.63 -3.30 6.09
C ARG A 56 7.61 -4.49 5.14
N GLN A 57 8.64 -4.60 4.30
CA GLN A 57 8.89 -5.78 3.48
C GLN A 57 10.09 -6.53 4.02
N PHE A 58 9.89 -7.81 4.31
CA PHE A 58 10.92 -8.71 4.82
C PHE A 58 10.72 -10.11 4.24
N VAL A 59 11.77 -10.93 4.31
CA VAL A 59 11.73 -12.37 4.00
C VAL A 59 12.33 -13.15 5.17
N ILE A 60 11.97 -14.43 5.24
CA ILE A 60 12.58 -15.40 6.13
C ILE A 60 13.25 -16.46 5.26
N ASP A 61 14.52 -16.75 5.50
CA ASP A 61 15.27 -17.76 4.76
C ASP A 61 15.08 -19.18 5.32
N GLU A 62 15.76 -20.16 4.73
CA GLU A 62 15.67 -21.57 5.15
C GLU A 62 16.25 -21.83 6.55
N ALA A 63 17.18 -20.98 7.01
CA ALA A 63 17.75 -21.05 8.36
C ALA A 63 16.83 -20.39 9.41
N GLY A 64 15.78 -19.71 8.97
CA GLY A 64 14.85 -18.96 9.83
C GLY A 64 15.30 -17.54 10.12
N GLU A 65 16.29 -17.01 9.41
CA GLU A 65 16.77 -15.64 9.59
C GLU A 65 15.88 -14.64 8.86
N GLU A 66 15.48 -13.59 9.56
CA GLU A 66 14.64 -12.51 9.01
C GLU A 66 15.50 -11.39 8.45
N THR A 67 15.31 -11.06 7.17
CA THR A 67 15.96 -9.91 6.52
C THR A 67 14.93 -8.90 6.06
N THR A 68 15.09 -7.64 6.48
CA THR A 68 14.24 -6.52 6.00
C THR A 68 14.86 -5.90 4.76
N TYR A 69 14.05 -5.72 3.73
CA TYR A 69 14.50 -5.09 2.48
C TYR A 69 14.05 -3.65 2.36
N ASN A 70 12.80 -3.35 2.75
CA ASN A 70 12.21 -2.04 2.55
C ASN A 70 11.26 -1.65 3.67
N PHE A 71 11.15 -0.34 3.85
CA PHE A 71 10.04 0.32 4.52
C PHE A 71 9.40 1.30 3.52
N TYR A 72 8.07 1.28 3.45
CA TYR A 72 7.28 2.22 2.67
C TYR A 72 6.44 3.05 3.63
N THR A 73 6.63 4.36 3.62
CA THR A 73 5.90 5.34 4.44
C THR A 73 4.92 6.12 3.58
N GLU A 74 4.29 7.17 4.13
CA GLU A 74 3.27 7.92 3.42
C GLU A 74 3.73 8.40 2.03
N LYS A 75 2.79 8.38 1.07
CA LYS A 75 2.98 8.77 -0.33
C LYS A 75 3.94 7.89 -1.12
N GLN A 76 4.33 6.73 -0.60
CA GLN A 76 5.13 5.75 -1.30
C GLN A 76 4.28 4.55 -1.76
N THR A 77 4.74 3.94 -2.85
CA THR A 77 4.10 2.78 -3.46
C THR A 77 4.87 1.50 -3.10
N ALA A 78 4.17 0.50 -2.58
CA ALA A 78 4.70 -0.82 -2.30
C ALA A 78 4.20 -1.82 -3.37
N ILE A 79 5.12 -2.32 -4.19
CA ILE A 79 4.86 -3.32 -5.22
C ILE A 79 5.92 -4.41 -5.11
N ASN A 80 5.50 -5.67 -5.07
CA ASN A 80 6.40 -6.80 -5.17
C ASN A 80 6.36 -7.39 -6.60
N TYR A 81 7.12 -6.80 -7.52
CA TYR A 81 7.15 -7.21 -8.93
C TYR A 81 7.54 -8.68 -9.14
N LYS A 82 8.36 -9.25 -8.25
CA LYS A 82 8.82 -10.64 -8.37
C LYS A 82 7.75 -11.67 -8.03
N SER A 83 6.66 -11.26 -7.39
CA SER A 83 5.55 -12.14 -7.02
C SER A 83 4.49 -12.30 -8.12
N TYR A 84 4.65 -11.68 -9.30
CA TYR A 84 3.68 -11.81 -10.41
C TYR A 84 4.01 -12.95 -11.40
N THR A 85 5.05 -13.75 -11.12
CA THR A 85 5.50 -14.93 -11.88
C THR A 85 5.83 -16.05 -10.92
#